data_AF-A0A9E4EQQ6-F1
#
_entry.id   AF-A0A9E4EQQ6-F1
#
_cell.length_a   1.000
_cell.length_b   1.000
_cell.length_c   1.000
_cell.angle_alpha   90.00
_cell.angle_beta   90.00
_cell.angle_gamma   90.00
#
_symmetry.space_group_name_H-M   'P 1'
#
loop_
_entity.id
_entity.type
_entity.pdbx_description
1 polymer ?
#
loop_
_entity_poly.entity_id
_entity_poly.type
_entity_poly.pdbx_seq_one_letter_code
_entity_poly.pdbx_strand_id
1 'polypeptide(L)'
;MDPNLATSGITWQLVVFCGLSLSVGWGIRGNFGHEYGAAIPGALAAIAAVLVSGRPDWLAHVHYFAMFGALGWSFGGSMSYMGVVGYTHSGHPASVLYGFANLFVIGFLWAFMGGAGTALPVFLTGDRLALFFTPLGAYTRPVRQTPRRLRLPPYPLRCERDNR
;
A
#
# COMPACT_ATOMS: atom_id res chain seq x y z
N MET A 1 -17.80 -15.38 -15.22
CA MET A 1 -17.65 -14.39 -14.14
C MET A 1 -18.37 -13.16 -14.59
N ASP A 2 -19.47 -12.80 -13.93
CA ASP A 2 -20.38 -11.79 -14.44
C ASP A 2 -19.76 -10.39 -14.36
N PRO A 3 -19.73 -9.64 -15.47
CA PRO A 3 -19.16 -8.28 -15.52
C PRO A 3 -19.99 -7.23 -14.77
N ASN A 4 -21.14 -7.62 -14.18
CA ASN A 4 -22.05 -6.74 -13.45
C ASN A 4 -21.73 -6.56 -11.95
N LEU A 5 -20.69 -7.22 -11.43
CA LEU A 5 -20.13 -6.93 -10.10
C LEU A 5 -19.20 -5.71 -10.09
N ALA A 6 -19.07 -5.00 -11.22
CA ALA A 6 -18.00 -4.04 -11.45
C ALA A 6 -18.22 -2.64 -10.85
N THR A 7 -19.42 -2.20 -10.45
CA THR A 7 -19.59 -0.82 -9.94
C THR A 7 -20.83 -0.62 -9.08
N SER A 8 -20.71 -0.82 -7.76
CA SER A 8 -21.53 -0.11 -6.77
C SER A 8 -20.68 0.15 -5.53
N GLY A 9 -20.66 1.41 -5.08
CA GLY A 9 -19.66 2.01 -4.19
C GLY A 9 -19.23 1.18 -2.99
N ILE A 10 -17.98 1.38 -2.56
CA ILE A 10 -17.33 0.79 -1.36
C ILE A 10 -18.00 -0.53 -0.98
N THR A 11 -17.63 -1.61 -1.67
CA THR A 11 -18.13 -2.96 -1.40
C THR A 11 -17.99 -3.19 0.10
N TRP A 12 -19.10 -3.38 0.82
CA TRP A 12 -19.14 -3.53 2.29
C TRP A 12 -18.12 -4.57 2.80
N GLN A 13 -17.75 -5.53 1.94
CA GLN A 13 -16.68 -6.49 2.12
C GLN A 13 -15.34 -5.81 2.45
N LEU A 14 -14.98 -4.72 1.76
CA LEU A 14 -13.77 -3.93 2.04
C LEU A 14 -13.77 -3.44 3.49
N VAL A 15 -14.88 -2.87 3.94
CA VAL A 15 -15.01 -2.34 5.31
C VAL A 15 -14.85 -3.47 6.33
N VAL A 16 -15.52 -4.60 6.10
CA VAL A 16 -15.47 -5.75 7.01
C VAL A 16 -14.08 -6.39 7.03
N PHE A 17 -13.48 -6.69 5.88
CA PHE A 17 -12.17 -7.33 5.81
C PHE A 17 -11.05 -6.41 6.30
N CYS A 18 -11.05 -5.13 5.93
CA CYS A 18 -10.08 -4.17 6.47
C CYS A 18 -10.28 -3.97 7.98
N GLY A 19 -11.53 -3.91 8.45
CA GLY A 19 -11.85 -3.79 9.87
C GLY A 19 -11.39 -5.01 10.69
N LEU A 20 -11.62 -6.23 10.20
CA LEU A 20 -11.14 -7.47 10.82
C LEU A 20 -9.62 -7.53 10.82
N SER A 21 -8.99 -7.17 9.70
CA SER A 21 -7.55 -7.13 9.55
C SER A 21 -6.89 -6.14 10.53
N LEU A 22 -7.47 -4.94 10.66
CA LEU A 22 -7.09 -3.96 11.68
C LEU A 22 -7.30 -4.51 13.08
N SER A 23 -8.46 -5.12 13.38
CA SER A 23 -8.76 -5.69 14.69
C SER A 23 -7.73 -6.73 15.13
N VAL A 24 -7.34 -7.63 14.23
CA VAL A 24 -6.30 -8.63 14.50
C VAL A 24 -4.94 -7.97 14.71
N GLY A 25 -4.55 -7.04 13.82
CA GLY A 25 -3.29 -6.31 13.95
C GLY A 25 -3.20 -5.47 15.23
N TRP A 26 -4.31 -4.89 15.66
CA TRP A 26 -4.41 -4.14 16.92
C TRP A 26 -4.28 -5.05 18.14
N GLY A 27 -4.81 -6.27 18.09
CA GLY A 27 -4.57 -7.29 19.11
C GLY A 27 -3.07 -7.61 19.25
N ILE A 28 -2.37 -7.80 18.12
CA ILE A 28 -0.92 -8.05 18.10
C ILE A 28 -0.15 -6.83 18.65
N ARG A 29 -0.56 -5.61 18.30
CA ARG A 29 0.05 -4.38 18.83
C ARG A 29 0.05 -4.33 20.36
N GLY A 30 -0.98 -4.86 21.00
CA GLY A 30 -1.09 -4.92 22.46
C GLY A 30 0.10 -5.63 23.13
N ASN A 31 0.73 -6.57 22.44
CA ASN A 31 1.90 -7.30 22.93
C ASN A 31 3.24 -6.64 22.58
N PHE A 32 3.35 -5.97 21.43
CA PHE A 32 4.63 -5.47 20.92
C PHE A 32 4.85 -3.96 21.11
N GLY A 33 3.80 -3.18 21.40
CA GLY A 33 3.88 -1.75 21.70
C GLY A 33 4.57 -0.89 20.60
N HIS A 34 4.62 0.42 20.81
CA HIS A 34 5.47 1.35 20.03
C HIS A 34 5.23 1.33 18.50
N GLU A 35 6.19 1.82 17.73
CA GLU A 35 6.17 1.89 16.27
C GLU A 35 5.98 0.52 15.60
N TYR A 36 6.67 -0.51 16.09
CA TYR A 36 6.66 -1.86 15.52
C TYR A 36 5.27 -2.50 15.61
N GLY A 37 4.60 -2.35 16.76
CA GLY A 37 3.25 -2.87 16.94
C GLY A 37 2.22 -2.15 16.07
N ALA A 38 2.41 -0.86 15.76
CA ALA A 38 1.51 -0.09 14.90
C ALA A 38 1.73 -0.36 13.39
N ALA A 39 2.93 -0.79 13.00
CA ALA A 39 3.22 -1.17 11.62
C ALA A 39 2.38 -2.38 11.13
N ILE A 40 2.16 -3.35 12.01
CA ILE A 40 1.46 -4.62 11.72
C ILE A 40 0.00 -4.39 11.27
N PRO A 41 -0.88 -3.69 12.01
CA PRO A 41 -2.24 -3.42 11.57
C PRO A 41 -2.28 -2.61 10.26
N GLY A 42 -1.36 -1.67 10.08
CA GLY A 42 -1.27 -0.90 8.84
C GLY A 42 -0.93 -1.74 7.61
N ALA A 43 0.03 -2.66 7.75
CA ALA A 43 0.39 -3.60 6.68
C ALA A 43 -0.76 -4.54 6.34
N LEU A 44 -1.39 -5.13 7.36
CA LEU A 44 -2.49 -6.08 7.21
C LEU A 44 -3.72 -5.42 6.58
N ALA A 45 -4.06 -4.19 6.98
CA ALA A 45 -5.16 -3.44 6.41
C ALA A 45 -4.94 -3.12 4.93
N ALA A 46 -3.71 -2.74 4.56
CA ALA A 46 -3.34 -2.44 3.18
C ALA A 46 -3.43 -3.68 2.28
N ILE A 47 -2.93 -4.82 2.76
CA ILE A 47 -3.02 -6.10 2.04
C ILE A 47 -4.48 -6.52 1.86
N ALA A 48 -5.30 -6.42 2.92
CA ALA A 48 -6.72 -6.74 2.85
C ALA A 48 -7.45 -5.85 1.82
N ALA A 49 -7.16 -4.55 1.78
CA ALA A 49 -7.73 -3.64 0.79
C ALA A 49 -7.37 -4.03 -0.65
N VAL A 50 -6.13 -4.44 -0.90
CA VAL A 50 -5.67 -4.89 -2.23
C VAL A 50 -6.33 -6.21 -2.64
N LEU A 51 -6.42 -7.17 -1.72
CA LEU A 51 -7.02 -8.48 -1.98
C LEU A 51 -8.51 -8.36 -2.35
N VAL A 52 -9.26 -7.56 -1.59
CA VAL A 52 -10.70 -7.36 -1.82
C VAL A 52 -10.96 -6.49 -3.06
N SER A 53 -10.04 -5.60 -3.43
CA SER A 53 -10.11 -4.83 -4.68
C SER A 53 -10.05 -5.73 -5.93
N GLY A 54 -9.44 -6.92 -5.84
CA GLY A 54 -9.43 -7.92 -6.91
C GLY A 54 -8.70 -7.50 -8.19
N ARG A 55 -7.98 -6.37 -8.17
CA ARG A 55 -7.26 -5.83 -9.33
C ARG A 55 -5.92 -6.55 -9.50
N PRO A 56 -5.66 -7.22 -10.64
CA PRO A 56 -4.41 -7.95 -10.86
C PRO A 56 -3.18 -7.02 -10.81
N ASP A 57 -3.32 -5.77 -11.26
CA ASP A 57 -2.26 -4.76 -11.21
C ASP A 57 -1.87 -4.39 -9.78
N TRP A 58 -2.83 -4.36 -8.85
CA TRP A 58 -2.57 -4.05 -7.45
C TRP A 58 -2.02 -5.26 -6.70
N LEU A 59 -2.50 -6.46 -7.01
CA LEU A 59 -2.00 -7.71 -6.46
C LEU A 59 -0.52 -7.93 -6.79
N ALA A 60 -0.09 -7.62 -8.02
CA ALA A 60 1.32 -7.71 -8.41
C ALA A 60 2.23 -6.80 -7.55
N HIS A 61 1.68 -5.71 -7.01
CA HIS A 61 2.40 -4.69 -6.24
C HIS A 61 2.02 -4.68 -4.75
N VAL A 62 1.35 -5.73 -4.25
CA VAL A 62 0.79 -5.80 -2.88
C VAL A 62 1.82 -5.53 -1.78
N HIS A 63 3.09 -5.89 -2.01
CA HIS A 63 4.20 -5.64 -1.10
C HIS A 63 4.48 -4.15 -0.87
N TYR A 64 4.28 -3.29 -1.89
CA TYR A 64 4.40 -1.84 -1.72
C TYR A 64 3.25 -1.28 -0.89
N PHE A 65 2.02 -1.76 -1.12
CA PHE A 65 0.87 -1.40 -0.28
C PHE A 65 1.09 -1.77 1.19
N ALA A 66 1.59 -2.98 1.44
CA ALA A 66 1.95 -3.43 2.77
C ALA A 66 3.01 -2.52 3.42
N MET A 67 4.08 -2.19 2.70
CA MET A 67 5.18 -1.37 3.20
C MET A 67 4.73 0.07 3.51
N PHE A 68 4.04 0.74 2.59
CA PHE A 68 3.60 2.13 2.82
C PHE A 68 2.48 2.22 3.85
N GLY A 69 1.61 1.20 3.92
CA GLY A 69 0.63 1.07 5.00
C GLY A 69 1.31 0.87 6.35
N ALA A 70 2.33 0.02 6.43
CA ALA A 70 3.12 -0.18 7.64
C ALA A 70 3.79 1.12 8.10
N LEU A 71 4.43 1.86 7.17
CA LEU A 71 5.12 3.11 7.48
C LEU A 71 4.16 4.20 7.98
N GLY A 72 3.02 4.38 7.31
CA GLY A 72 2.02 5.39 7.70
C GLY A 72 1.45 5.15 9.11
N TRP A 73 1.11 3.90 9.42
CA TRP A 73 0.59 3.53 10.74
C TRP A 73 1.69 3.46 11.82
N SER A 74 2.91 3.08 11.46
CA SER A 74 4.09 3.09 12.35
C SER A 74 4.42 4.51 12.84
N PHE A 75 4.32 5.51 11.95
CA PHE A 75 4.53 6.90 12.33
C PHE A 75 3.44 7.41 13.29
N GLY A 76 2.18 7.00 13.11
CA GLY A 76 1.18 7.21 14.15
C GLY A 76 1.63 6.55 15.47
N GLY A 77 2.07 5.28 15.36
CA GLY A 77 2.59 4.42 16.44
C GLY A 77 3.57 5.06 17.42
N SER A 78 4.38 5.99 16.95
CA SER A 78 5.42 6.67 17.75
C SER A 78 4.89 7.82 18.62
N MET A 79 3.64 8.26 18.42
CA MET A 79 3.04 9.33 19.23
C MET A 79 2.50 8.80 20.56
N SER A 80 2.87 9.45 21.66
CA SER A 80 2.34 9.15 23.00
C SER A 80 0.91 9.69 23.17
N TYR A 81 -0.02 8.83 23.59
CA TYR A 81 -1.42 9.21 23.87
C TYR A 81 -1.94 8.69 25.22
N MET A 82 -1.13 7.95 25.99
CA MET A 82 -1.56 7.33 27.26
C MET A 82 -1.99 8.38 28.30
N GLY A 83 -1.38 9.57 28.28
CA GLY A 83 -1.80 10.67 29.15
C GLY A 83 -3.24 11.14 28.87
N VAL A 84 -3.68 11.09 27.62
CA VAL A 84 -5.05 11.46 27.23
C VAL A 84 -6.06 10.39 27.64
N VAL A 85 -5.66 9.11 27.52
CA VAL A 85 -6.44 7.98 28.03
C VAL A 85 -6.64 8.08 29.54
N GLY A 86 -5.67 8.60 30.28
CA GLY A 86 -5.83 8.84 31.72
C GLY A 86 -6.99 9.79 32.05
N TYR A 87 -7.24 10.81 31.22
CA TYR A 87 -8.35 11.74 31.45
C TYR A 87 -9.73 11.11 31.26
N THR A 88 -9.87 10.03 30.46
CA THR A 88 -11.15 9.33 30.28
C THR A 88 -11.57 8.54 31.52
N HIS A 89 -10.64 8.25 32.43
CA HIS A 89 -10.89 7.56 33.70
C HIS A 89 -11.06 8.53 34.90
N SER A 90 -11.16 9.83 34.64
CA SER A 90 -11.30 10.84 35.70
C SER A 90 -12.73 10.87 36.28
N GLY A 91 -12.86 11.28 37.55
CA GLY A 91 -14.16 11.40 38.23
C GLY A 91 -14.98 12.64 37.83
N HIS A 92 -14.45 13.51 36.98
CA HIS A 92 -15.12 14.74 36.55
C HIS A 92 -15.56 14.65 35.08
N PRO A 93 -16.81 15.01 34.74
CA PRO A 93 -17.35 14.82 33.39
C PRO A 93 -16.63 15.66 32.33
N ALA A 94 -16.14 16.85 32.68
CA ALA A 94 -15.43 17.73 31.76
C ALA A 94 -14.07 17.15 31.31
N SER A 95 -13.32 16.53 32.23
CA SER A 95 -12.05 15.89 31.92
C SER A 95 -12.24 14.58 31.15
N VAL A 96 -13.33 13.85 31.40
CA VAL A 96 -13.69 12.66 30.60
C VAL A 96 -14.00 13.06 29.15
N LEU A 97 -14.82 14.10 28.94
CA LEU A 97 -15.13 14.60 27.59
C LEU A 97 -13.86 15.12 26.89
N TYR A 98 -12.99 15.83 27.61
CA TYR A 98 -11.70 16.28 27.10
C TYR A 98 -10.81 15.10 26.68
N GLY A 99 -10.78 14.03 27.47
CA GLY A 99 -10.06 12.80 27.13
C GLY A 99 -10.57 12.17 25.84
N PHE A 100 -11.89 11.97 25.72
CA PHE A 100 -12.49 11.39 24.52
C PHE A 100 -12.32 12.28 23.28
N ALA A 101 -12.46 13.59 23.41
CA ALA A 101 -12.26 14.54 22.30
C ALA A 101 -10.83 14.47 21.75
N ASN A 102 -9.83 14.46 22.63
CA ASN A 102 -8.44 14.34 22.20
C ASN A 102 -8.12 12.95 21.66
N LEU A 103 -8.68 11.87 22.22
CA LEU A 103 -8.56 10.52 21.65
C LEU A 103 -9.10 10.46 20.22
N PHE A 104 -10.22 11.12 19.97
CA PHE A 104 -10.80 11.21 18.63
C PHE A 104 -9.87 11.96 17.66
N VAL A 105 -9.32 13.10 18.07
CA VAL A 105 -8.38 13.88 17.24
C VAL A 105 -7.11 13.08 16.95
N ILE A 106 -6.52 12.44 17.96
CA ILE A 106 -5.31 11.61 17.79
C ILE A 106 -5.60 10.42 16.89
N GLY A 107 -6.74 9.74 17.10
CA GLY A 107 -7.19 8.64 16.24
C GLY A 107 -7.41 9.06 14.79
N PHE A 108 -7.96 10.26 14.57
CA PHE A 108 -8.12 10.84 13.24
C PHE A 108 -6.77 11.13 12.57
N LEU A 109 -5.81 11.71 13.29
CA LEU A 109 -4.46 11.97 12.78
C LEU A 109 -3.75 10.67 12.38
N TRP A 110 -3.87 9.64 13.21
CA TRP A 110 -3.39 8.29 12.93
C TRP A 110 -3.99 7.72 11.65
N ALA A 111 -5.32 7.71 11.55
CA ALA A 111 -6.03 7.17 10.41
C ALA A 111 -5.73 7.97 9.12
N PHE A 112 -5.57 9.29 9.23
CA PHE A 112 -5.18 10.15 8.11
C PHE A 112 -3.79 9.78 7.59
N MET A 113 -2.80 9.60 8.47
CA MET A 113 -1.45 9.22 8.05
C MET A 113 -1.37 7.79 7.52
N GLY A 114 -2.03 6.84 8.17
CA GLY A 114 -2.15 5.47 7.69
C GLY A 114 -2.86 5.37 6.34
N GLY A 115 -3.92 6.16 6.16
CA GLY A 115 -4.68 6.29 4.91
C GLY A 115 -3.85 6.96 3.80
N ALA A 116 -3.13 8.05 4.10
CA ALA A 116 -2.24 8.70 3.17
C ALA A 116 -1.10 7.78 2.72
N GLY A 117 -0.51 7.03 3.66
CA GLY A 117 0.51 6.01 3.38
C GLY A 117 0.00 4.93 2.42
N THR A 118 -1.18 4.38 2.68
CA THR A 118 -1.81 3.37 1.81
C THR A 118 -2.33 3.93 0.47
N ALA A 119 -2.64 5.22 0.39
CA ALA A 119 -3.05 5.87 -0.85
C ALA A 119 -1.88 6.16 -1.80
N LEU A 120 -0.67 6.43 -1.30
CA LEU A 120 0.52 6.67 -2.13
C LEU A 120 0.77 5.58 -3.21
N PRO A 121 0.78 4.27 -2.89
CA PRO A 121 0.95 3.21 -3.88
C PRO A 121 -0.23 3.10 -4.87
N VAL A 122 -1.42 3.59 -4.52
CA VAL A 122 -2.56 3.70 -5.47
C VAL A 122 -2.27 4.74 -6.56
N PHE A 123 -1.62 5.85 -6.22
CA PHE A 123 -1.29 6.91 -7.19
C PHE A 123 0.02 6.65 -7.95
N LEU A 124 0.93 5.92 -7.33
CA LEU A 124 2.24 5.61 -7.91
C LEU A 124 2.25 4.30 -8.72
N THR A 125 1.15 3.56 -8.79
CA THR A 125 1.04 2.32 -9.58
C THR A 125 1.13 2.61 -11.08
N GLY A 126 2.36 2.53 -11.59
CA GLY A 126 2.85 2.72 -12.96
C GLY A 126 4.39 2.64 -12.95
N ASP A 127 5.05 2.81 -14.10
CA ASP A 127 6.53 2.71 -14.27
C ASP A 127 7.38 3.49 -13.23
N ARG A 128 6.76 4.42 -12.49
CA ARG A 128 7.40 5.31 -11.50
C ARG A 128 7.72 4.66 -10.14
N LEU A 129 6.94 3.70 -9.64
CA LEU A 129 7.25 3.03 -8.37
C LEU A 129 8.40 2.02 -8.52
N ALA A 130 8.44 1.32 -9.67
CA ALA A 130 9.58 0.50 -10.05
C ALA A 130 10.85 1.36 -10.25
N LEU A 131 10.72 2.56 -10.82
CA LEU A 131 11.80 3.55 -10.95
C LEU A 131 12.36 4.02 -9.60
N PHE A 132 11.50 4.21 -8.58
CA PHE A 132 11.94 4.60 -7.24
C PHE A 132 12.86 3.55 -6.59
N PHE A 133 12.60 2.26 -6.83
CA PHE A 133 13.43 1.14 -6.35
C PHE A 133 14.40 0.57 -7.41
N THR A 134 14.47 1.17 -8.61
CA THR A 134 15.41 0.76 -9.67
C THR A 134 16.88 0.80 -9.24
N PRO A 135 17.38 1.76 -8.41
CA PRO A 135 18.77 1.67 -7.95
C PRO A 135 19.05 0.43 -7.08
N LEU A 136 18.03 -0.16 -6.44
CA LEU A 136 18.15 -1.42 -5.68
C LEU A 136 18.03 -2.67 -6.57
N GLY A 137 17.20 -2.63 -7.62
CA GLY A 137 17.04 -3.74 -8.59
C GLY A 137 18.08 -3.78 -9.72
N ALA A 138 18.79 -2.67 -9.96
CA ALA A 138 19.85 -2.58 -10.96
C ALA A 138 21.07 -3.46 -10.64
N TYR A 139 21.23 -3.87 -9.37
CA TYR A 139 22.29 -4.80 -8.99
C TYR A 139 22.02 -6.25 -9.43
N THR A 140 20.74 -6.66 -9.57
CA THR A 140 20.38 -8.08 -9.78
C THR A 140 19.78 -8.39 -11.14
N ARG A 141 19.56 -7.40 -12.02
CA ARG A 141 19.14 -7.67 -13.40
C ARG A 141 20.35 -7.66 -14.32
N PRO A 142 20.79 -8.82 -14.87
CA PRO A 142 21.64 -8.78 -16.04
C PRO A 142 20.82 -8.10 -17.14
N VAL A 143 21.36 -7.03 -17.69
CA VAL A 143 20.81 -6.31 -18.83
C VAL A 143 20.63 -7.34 -19.95
N ARG A 144 19.43 -7.89 -20.15
CA ARG A 144 19.10 -8.57 -21.40
C ARG A 144 18.99 -7.47 -22.46
N GLN A 145 20.14 -7.11 -23.03
CA GLN A 145 20.20 -6.44 -24.31
C GLN A 145 19.42 -7.33 -25.28
N THR A 146 18.22 -6.90 -25.62
CA THR A 146 17.52 -7.51 -26.75
C THR A 146 18.32 -7.09 -27.97
N PRO A 147 18.94 -8.00 -28.73
CA PRO A 147 19.60 -7.59 -29.97
C PRO A 147 18.50 -7.01 -30.85
N ARG A 148 18.56 -5.69 -31.08
CA ARG A 148 17.82 -5.05 -32.16
C ARG A 148 18.25 -5.83 -33.41
N ARG A 149 17.41 -6.76 -33.87
CA ARG A 149 17.50 -7.27 -35.24
C ARG A 149 17.29 -6.04 -36.11
N LEU A 150 18.40 -5.45 -36.54
CA LEU A 150 18.44 -4.50 -37.63
C LEU A 150 17.79 -5.24 -38.81
N ARG A 151 16.53 -4.94 -39.11
CA ARG A 151 15.92 -5.36 -40.36
C ARG A 151 16.68 -4.59 -41.43
N LEU A 152 17.67 -5.25 -42.05
CA LEU A 152 18.21 -4.79 -43.30
C LEU A 152 17.04 -4.69 -44.30
N PRO A 153 16.89 -3.58 -45.05
CA PRO A 153 15.94 -3.54 -46.14
C PRO A 153 16.29 -4.66 -47.13
N PRO A 154 15.29 -5.31 -47.77
CA PRO A 154 15.57 -6.30 -48.79
C PRO A 154 16.26 -5.60 -49.96
N TYR A 155 17.58 -5.78 -50.09
CA TYR A 155 18.25 -5.53 -51.37
C TYR A 155 17.76 -6.61 -52.35
N PRO A 156 17.21 -6.24 -53.51
CA PRO A 156 17.03 -7.21 -54.58
C PRO A 156 18.41 -7.51 -55.16
N LEU A 157 18.99 -8.66 -54.78
CA LEU A 157 20.07 -9.25 -55.58
C LEU A 157 19.44 -9.79 -56.85
N ARG A 158 19.36 -8.92 -57.85
CA ARG A 158 19.07 -9.25 -59.25
C ARG A 158 20.15 -10.22 -59.73
N CYS A 159 19.73 -11.45 -60.03
CA CYS A 159 20.53 -12.43 -60.73
C CYS A 159 20.63 -12.00 -62.19
N GLU A 160 21.76 -11.42 -62.57
CA GLU A 160 22.10 -11.19 -63.97
C GLU A 160 23.33 -12.07 -64.29
N ARG A 161 23.08 -13.38 -64.42
CA ARG A 161 23.85 -14.19 -65.37
C ARG A 161 23.21 -13.95 -66.72
N ASP A 162 23.94 -13.41 -67.67
CA ASP A 162 24.35 -14.16 -68.88
C ASP A 162 25.01 -13.24 -69.93
N ASN A 163 26.08 -13.76 -70.51
CA ASN A 163 26.59 -13.54 -71.87
C ASN A 163 27.17 -12.17 -72.27
N ARG A 164 28.50 -12.02 -72.21
CA ARG A 164 29.43 -12.10 -73.37
C ARG A 164 30.86 -12.31 -72.91
#